data_AF-A0A6G5QDZ7-F1
#
_entry.id   AF-A0A6G5QDZ7-F1
#
_cell.length_a   1.000
_cell.length_b   1.000
_cell.length_c   1.000
_cell.angle_alpha   90.00
_cell.angle_beta   90.00
_cell.angle_gamma   90.00
#
_symmetry.space_group_name_H-M   'P 1'
#
loop_
_entity.id
_entity.type
_entity.pdbx_description
1 polymer ?
#
loop_
_entity_poly.entity_id
_entity_poly.type
_entity_poly.pdbx_seq_one_letter_code
_entity_poly.pdbx_strand_id
1 'polypeptide(L)'
;MQESEKSFFNLMSLAVIALILLPVGIACVVLGFGMGDSPCVMCWAERITMIAIALIALLMVRYGIKRSYLAALILMACWGLFNGFIHYSIDGTFGGYLDIKQGFGLEILGAHTQFWVMVVDFFVLVFLAIILLFSKNLGAIMQKSEEGKYGKFLTYLPLGKFANLVFLIIVGANCIQAFITSGPPPYFGSSTPPRMSMDTSKWFWEMDHWQSGLDFRFDWNPELPDLAK
;
A
#
# COMPACT_ATOMS: atom_id res chain seq x y z
N MET A 1 29.75 -0.67 16.27
CA MET A 1 28.28 -0.56 16.43
C MET A 1 27.87 -1.46 17.58
N GLN A 2 27.04 -0.98 18.50
CA GLN A 2 26.54 -1.83 19.59
C GLN A 2 25.52 -2.83 19.02
N GLU A 3 25.45 -4.03 19.60
CA GLU A 3 24.53 -5.09 19.17
C GLU A 3 23.07 -4.62 19.15
N SER A 4 22.70 -3.75 20.09
CA SER A 4 21.39 -3.11 20.17
C SER A 4 21.02 -2.29 18.92
N GLU A 5 21.97 -1.58 18.32
CA GLU A 5 21.74 -0.77 17.12
C GLU A 5 21.50 -1.67 15.90
N LYS A 6 22.25 -2.77 15.79
CA LYS A 6 22.04 -3.78 14.74
C LYS A 6 20.66 -4.41 14.87
N SER A 7 20.28 -4.78 16.09
CA SER A 7 18.98 -5.38 16.39
C SER A 7 17.84 -4.44 16.02
N PHE A 8 17.96 -3.14 16.33
CA PHE A 8 16.99 -2.12 15.94
C PHE A 8 16.76 -2.08 14.42
N PHE A 9 17.82 -1.95 13.62
CA PHE A 9 17.68 -1.90 12.15
C PHE A 9 17.22 -3.23 11.54
N ASN A 10 17.57 -4.36 12.17
CA ASN A 10 17.03 -5.65 11.77
C ASN A 10 15.52 -5.75 12.04
N LEU A 11 15.06 -5.29 13.20
CA LEU A 11 13.64 -5.28 13.54
C LEU A 11 12.83 -4.37 12.59
N MET A 12 13.37 -3.19 12.27
CA MET A 12 12.80 -2.32 11.23
C MET A 12 12.75 -3.02 9.86
N SER A 13 13.81 -3.76 9.49
CA SER A 13 13.84 -4.51 8.23
C SER A 13 12.78 -5.64 8.21
N LEU A 14 12.58 -6.34 9.33
CA LEU A 14 11.51 -7.35 9.46
C LEU A 14 10.13 -6.71 9.34
N ALA A 15 9.91 -5.54 9.96
CA ALA A 15 8.65 -4.82 9.88
C ALA A 15 8.33 -4.42 8.42
N VAL A 16 9.32 -3.94 7.67
CA VAL A 16 9.16 -3.67 6.23
C VAL A 16 8.79 -4.94 5.45
N ILE A 17 9.52 -6.04 5.68
CA ILE A 17 9.27 -7.30 4.97
C ILE A 17 7.84 -7.78 5.26
N ALA A 18 7.41 -7.72 6.51
CA ALA A 18 6.06 -8.10 6.91
C ALA A 18 5.00 -7.21 6.25
N LEU A 19 5.19 -5.88 6.27
CA LEU A 19 4.29 -4.92 5.64
C LEU A 19 4.20 -5.10 4.12
N ILE A 20 5.27 -5.50 3.45
CA ILE A 20 5.22 -5.73 2.00
C ILE A 20 4.66 -7.11 1.66
N LEU A 21 5.10 -8.18 2.32
CA LEU A 21 4.69 -9.53 1.95
C LEU A 21 3.25 -9.84 2.36
N LEU A 22 2.83 -9.38 3.55
CA LEU A 22 1.52 -9.75 4.09
C LEU A 22 0.40 -9.01 3.35
N PRO A 23 0.18 -7.70 3.50
CA PRO A 23 -0.94 -7.07 2.81
C PRO A 23 -0.70 -6.90 1.30
N VAL A 24 0.41 -6.28 0.88
CA VAL A 24 0.63 -5.96 -0.55
C VAL A 24 0.91 -7.23 -1.35
N GLY A 25 1.75 -8.12 -0.83
CA GLY A 25 2.12 -9.37 -1.47
C GLY A 25 0.95 -10.34 -1.61
N ILE A 26 0.16 -10.54 -0.55
CA ILE A 26 -1.06 -11.38 -0.64
C ILE A 26 -2.05 -10.74 -1.62
N ALA A 27 -2.32 -9.44 -1.51
CA ALA A 27 -3.28 -8.78 -2.38
C ALA A 27 -2.86 -8.78 -3.87
N CYS A 28 -1.56 -8.69 -4.15
CA CYS A 28 -1.06 -8.69 -5.52
C CYS A 28 -0.91 -10.11 -6.10
N VAL A 29 -0.18 -10.98 -5.41
CA VAL A 29 0.21 -12.29 -5.93
C VAL A 29 -0.90 -13.31 -5.75
N VAL A 30 -1.51 -13.36 -4.56
CA VAL A 30 -2.52 -14.37 -4.25
C VAL A 30 -3.89 -13.93 -4.77
N LEU A 31 -4.38 -12.77 -4.34
CA LEU A 31 -5.70 -12.30 -4.73
C LEU A 31 -5.71 -11.85 -6.20
N GLY A 32 -4.77 -11.00 -6.60
CA GLY A 32 -4.65 -10.52 -7.98
C GLY A 32 -4.32 -11.63 -8.97
N PHE A 33 -3.06 -12.05 -9.04
CA PHE A 33 -2.63 -13.04 -10.04
C PHE A 33 -3.18 -14.46 -9.81
N GLY A 34 -3.37 -14.87 -8.56
CA GLY A 34 -3.85 -16.22 -8.22
C GLY A 34 -5.37 -16.39 -8.33
N MET A 35 -6.15 -15.41 -7.88
CA MET A 35 -7.62 -15.50 -7.82
C MET A 35 -8.32 -14.57 -8.82
N GLY A 36 -7.57 -13.81 -9.62
CA GLY A 36 -8.10 -12.89 -10.63
C GLY A 36 -8.80 -11.68 -10.01
N ASP A 37 -8.47 -11.30 -8.78
CA ASP A 37 -9.10 -10.15 -8.12
C ASP A 37 -8.66 -8.84 -8.79
N SER A 38 -9.66 -8.09 -9.27
CA SER A 38 -9.45 -6.75 -9.81
C SER A 38 -9.52 -5.75 -8.66
N PRO A 39 -8.48 -4.95 -8.38
CA PRO A 39 -8.55 -3.89 -7.38
C PRO A 39 -9.33 -2.68 -7.89
N CYS A 40 -10.20 -2.11 -7.05
CA CYS A 40 -10.85 -0.83 -7.30
C CYS A 40 -9.88 0.35 -7.13
N VAL A 41 -10.33 1.57 -7.47
CA VAL A 41 -9.52 2.79 -7.35
C VAL A 41 -9.07 3.05 -5.91
N MET A 42 -9.95 2.80 -4.93
CA MET A 42 -9.61 2.96 -3.52
C MET A 42 -8.61 1.90 -3.03
N CYS A 43 -8.77 0.63 -3.46
CA CYS A 43 -7.76 -0.42 -3.24
C CYS A 43 -6.38 -0.04 -3.79
N TRP A 44 -6.31 0.64 -4.94
CA TRP A 44 -5.04 1.16 -5.47
C TRP A 44 -4.45 2.25 -4.57
N ALA A 45 -5.27 3.20 -4.11
CA ALA A 45 -4.83 4.25 -3.20
C ALA A 45 -4.27 3.68 -1.88
N GLU A 46 -4.92 2.66 -1.33
CA GLU A 46 -4.48 1.95 -0.12
C GLU A 46 -3.16 1.21 -0.34
N ARG A 47 -3.02 0.48 -1.47
CA ARG A 47 -1.77 -0.18 -1.85
C ARG A 47 -0.62 0.81 -1.99
N ILE A 48 -0.85 1.94 -2.66
CA ILE A 48 0.16 3.01 -2.80
C ILE A 48 0.56 3.54 -1.42
N THR A 49 -0.39 3.69 -0.50
CA THR A 49 -0.12 4.15 0.86
C THR A 49 0.78 3.17 1.61
N MET A 50 0.47 1.88 1.58
CA MET A 50 1.32 0.83 2.20
C MET A 50 2.72 0.76 1.57
N ILE A 51 2.81 0.88 0.24
CA ILE A 51 4.09 0.94 -0.49
C ILE A 51 4.89 2.17 -0.07
N ALA A 52 4.25 3.34 0.09
CA ALA A 52 4.92 4.56 0.53
C ALA A 52 5.44 4.43 1.97
N ILE A 53 4.65 3.87 2.89
CA ILE A 53 5.08 3.58 4.27
C ILE A 53 6.30 2.66 4.26
N ALA A 54 6.25 1.56 3.50
CA ALA A 54 7.35 0.62 3.39
C ALA A 54 8.61 1.26 2.77
N LEU A 55 8.45 2.12 1.75
CA LEU A 55 9.55 2.87 1.16
C LEU A 55 10.21 3.80 2.19
N ILE A 56 9.41 4.56 2.95
CA ILE A 56 9.93 5.45 4.00
C ILE A 56 10.69 4.63 5.05
N ALA A 57 10.14 3.50 5.49
CA ALA A 57 10.81 2.62 6.43
C ALA A 57 12.09 1.99 5.85
N LEU A 58 12.15 1.66 4.56
CA LEU A 58 13.38 1.26 3.88
C LEU A 58 14.41 2.38 3.84
N LEU A 59 14.00 3.63 3.62
CA LEU A 59 14.91 4.77 3.70
C LEU A 59 15.48 4.90 5.12
N MET A 60 14.68 4.65 6.16
CA MET A 60 15.18 4.60 7.55
C MET A 60 16.18 3.46 7.76
N VAL A 61 15.95 2.29 7.19
CA VAL A 61 16.90 1.15 7.27
C VAL A 61 18.18 1.44 6.49
N ARG A 62 18.08 2.13 5.34
CA ARG A 62 19.20 2.38 4.42
C ARG A 62 20.08 3.55 4.85
N TYR A 63 19.47 4.64 5.28
CA TYR A 63 20.13 5.92 5.57
C TYR A 63 20.14 6.26 7.06
N GLY A 64 19.50 5.45 7.89
CA GLY A 64 19.31 5.72 9.31
C GLY A 64 17.99 6.44 9.59
N ILE A 65 17.55 6.38 10.85
CA ILE A 65 16.30 7.01 11.30
C ILE A 65 16.51 8.52 11.47
N LYS A 66 15.73 9.30 10.70
CA LYS A 66 15.67 10.77 10.81
C LYS A 66 14.30 11.22 11.28
N ARG A 67 14.22 12.41 11.86
CA ARG A 67 12.95 12.99 12.34
C ARG A 67 11.93 13.16 11.22
N SER A 68 12.39 13.58 10.03
CA SER A 68 11.53 13.75 8.85
C SER A 68 10.96 12.42 8.35
N TYR A 69 11.74 11.34 8.33
CA TYR A 69 11.26 10.02 7.94
C TYR A 69 10.23 9.48 8.93
N LEU A 70 10.48 9.67 10.23
CA LEU A 70 9.53 9.27 11.26
C LEU A 70 8.20 10.01 11.12
N ALA A 71 8.24 11.34 10.94
CA ALA A 71 7.05 12.15 10.74
C ALA A 71 6.29 11.76 9.45
N ALA A 72 7.01 11.54 8.35
CA ALA A 72 6.41 11.11 7.08
C ALA A 72 5.75 9.73 7.20
N LEU A 73 6.38 8.77 7.90
CA LEU A 73 5.81 7.45 8.13
C LEU A 73 4.51 7.55 8.93
N ILE A 74 4.51 8.32 10.03
CA ILE A 74 3.31 8.53 10.86
C ILE A 74 2.20 9.19 10.03
N LEU A 75 2.53 10.22 9.24
CA LEU A 75 1.56 10.89 8.38
C LEU A 75 0.94 9.92 7.37
N MET A 76 1.76 9.11 6.70
CA MET A 76 1.27 8.12 5.73
C MET A 76 0.45 7.01 6.40
N ALA A 77 0.81 6.57 7.60
CA ALA A 77 0.00 5.59 8.36
C ALA A 77 -1.36 6.18 8.78
N CYS A 78 -1.40 7.45 9.22
CA CYS A 78 -2.67 8.14 9.47
C CYS A 78 -3.50 8.31 8.19
N TRP A 79 -2.87 8.60 7.06
CA TRP A 79 -3.52 8.67 5.76
C TRP A 79 -4.09 7.31 5.33
N GLY A 80 -3.34 6.22 5.55
CA GLY A 80 -3.79 4.86 5.28
C GLY A 80 -5.01 4.47 6.11
N LEU A 81 -4.97 4.75 7.43
CA LEU A 81 -6.12 4.58 8.32
C LEU A 81 -7.34 5.38 7.84
N PHE A 82 -7.14 6.63 7.43
CA PHE A 82 -8.22 7.46 6.91
C PHE A 82 -8.82 6.89 5.62
N ASN A 83 -7.99 6.46 4.66
CA ASN A 83 -8.46 5.85 3.42
C ASN A 83 -9.19 4.55 3.68
N GLY A 84 -8.63 3.66 4.50
CA GLY A 84 -9.26 2.40 4.88
C GLY A 84 -10.58 2.64 5.62
N PHE A 85 -10.65 3.67 6.47
CA PHE A 85 -11.90 4.05 7.13
C PHE A 85 -12.94 4.56 6.14
N ILE A 86 -12.58 5.45 5.20
CA ILE A 86 -13.52 5.92 4.17
C ILE A 86 -14.01 4.75 3.32
N HIS A 87 -13.07 3.93 2.85
CA HIS A 87 -13.34 2.77 2.01
C HIS A 87 -14.18 1.70 2.72
N TYR A 88 -14.06 1.55 4.05
CA TYR A 88 -14.85 0.56 4.78
C TYR A 88 -16.16 1.10 5.38
N SER A 89 -16.20 2.36 5.83
CA SER A 89 -17.29 2.91 6.66
C SER A 89 -18.19 3.93 5.98
N ILE A 90 -17.69 4.71 5.00
CA ILE A 90 -18.45 5.73 4.25
C ILE A 90 -18.98 5.16 2.92
N ASP A 91 -18.76 3.87 2.75
CA ASP A 91 -19.31 3.01 1.74
C ASP A 91 -20.87 2.88 1.84
N GLY A 92 -21.53 3.57 2.78
CA GLY A 92 -22.97 3.79 2.80
C GLY A 92 -23.47 5.05 2.07
N THR A 93 -22.59 6.00 1.72
CA THR A 93 -22.99 7.27 1.08
C THR A 93 -22.33 7.52 -0.28
N PHE A 94 -21.30 6.74 -0.68
CA PHE A 94 -20.66 6.80 -2.00
C PHE A 94 -20.08 5.45 -2.52
N GLY A 95 -20.56 4.26 -2.14
CA GLY A 95 -20.21 3.05 -2.94
C GLY A 95 -20.34 1.66 -2.33
N GLY A 96 -20.01 1.41 -1.08
CA GLY A 96 -19.85 0.04 -0.55
C GLY A 96 -21.06 -0.83 -0.40
N TYR A 97 -22.23 -0.25 -0.19
CA TYR A 97 -23.42 -1.06 -0.32
C TYR A 97 -23.62 -1.53 -1.79
N LEU A 98 -23.05 -0.81 -2.76
CA LEU A 98 -23.00 -1.17 -4.16
C LEU A 98 -21.81 -2.08 -4.50
N ASP A 99 -20.68 -1.98 -3.79
CA ASP A 99 -19.49 -2.84 -3.97
C ASP A 99 -19.67 -4.23 -3.32
N ILE A 100 -20.56 -4.35 -2.31
CA ILE A 100 -21.02 -5.64 -1.78
C ILE A 100 -21.68 -6.43 -2.92
N LYS A 101 -20.94 -7.42 -3.44
CA LYS A 101 -21.26 -8.34 -4.56
C LYS A 101 -20.97 -7.85 -5.99
N GLN A 102 -20.27 -6.74 -6.20
CA GLN A 102 -19.75 -6.39 -7.54
C GLN A 102 -18.55 -7.23 -7.97
N GLY A 103 -17.99 -8.05 -7.06
CA GLY A 103 -16.85 -8.91 -7.32
C GLY A 103 -15.49 -8.25 -7.05
N PHE A 104 -15.49 -7.01 -6.56
CA PHE A 104 -14.32 -6.28 -6.08
C PHE A 104 -14.08 -6.59 -4.59
N GLY A 105 -12.86 -7.02 -4.24
CA GLY A 105 -12.45 -7.23 -2.86
C GLY A 105 -12.94 -8.56 -2.26
N LEU A 106 -12.09 -9.58 -2.38
CA LEU A 106 -12.33 -10.88 -1.73
C LEU A 106 -12.41 -10.75 -0.20
N GLU A 107 -13.16 -11.66 0.43
CA GLU A 107 -13.23 -11.73 1.88
C GLU A 107 -12.07 -12.55 2.43
N ILE A 108 -11.42 -12.04 3.48
CA ILE A 108 -10.44 -12.75 4.28
C ILE A 108 -11.04 -12.91 5.67
N LEU A 109 -11.21 -14.16 6.12
CA LEU A 109 -11.82 -14.51 7.42
C LEU A 109 -13.22 -13.89 7.64
N GLY A 110 -14.01 -13.77 6.57
CA GLY A 110 -15.38 -13.24 6.62
C GLY A 110 -15.47 -11.70 6.70
N ALA A 111 -14.35 -11.00 6.54
CA ALA A 111 -14.32 -9.55 6.39
C ALA A 111 -13.71 -9.17 5.02
N HIS A 112 -14.29 -8.18 4.36
CA HIS A 112 -13.76 -7.63 3.12
C HIS A 112 -12.34 -7.10 3.29
N THR A 113 -11.51 -7.19 2.24
CA THR A 113 -10.10 -6.77 2.24
C THR A 113 -9.85 -5.34 2.75
N GLN A 114 -10.81 -4.43 2.56
CA GLN A 114 -10.80 -3.04 3.00
C GLN A 114 -10.68 -2.91 4.53
N PHE A 115 -11.37 -3.80 5.26
CA PHE A 115 -11.26 -3.85 6.72
C PHE A 115 -9.82 -4.13 7.16
N TRP A 116 -9.17 -5.06 6.47
CA TRP A 116 -7.82 -5.49 6.79
C TRP A 116 -6.78 -4.40 6.54
N VAL A 117 -7.05 -3.46 5.64
CA VAL A 117 -6.17 -2.28 5.44
C VAL A 117 -6.12 -1.43 6.70
N MET A 118 -7.28 -1.10 7.29
CA MET A 118 -7.30 -0.36 8.56
C MET A 118 -6.55 -1.09 9.68
N VAL A 119 -6.74 -2.42 9.75
CA VAL A 119 -6.03 -3.26 10.73
C VAL A 119 -4.53 -3.16 10.52
N VAL A 120 -4.06 -3.29 9.28
CA VAL A 120 -2.64 -3.21 8.91
C VAL A 120 -2.04 -1.86 9.27
N ASP A 121 -2.66 -0.74 8.86
CA ASP A 121 -2.13 0.60 9.14
C ASP A 121 -2.15 0.93 10.64
N PHE A 122 -3.15 0.43 11.38
CA PHE A 122 -3.15 0.49 12.83
C PHE A 122 -1.94 -0.27 13.42
N PHE A 123 -1.68 -1.49 12.94
CA PHE A 123 -0.54 -2.26 13.39
C PHE A 123 0.81 -1.64 12.98
N VAL A 124 0.90 -0.91 11.87
CA VAL A 124 2.10 -0.12 11.53
C VAL A 124 2.41 0.88 12.65
N LEU A 125 1.42 1.63 13.14
CA LEU A 125 1.60 2.57 14.24
C LEU A 125 1.95 1.86 15.55
N VAL A 126 1.29 0.74 15.86
CA VAL A 126 1.58 -0.06 17.06
C VAL A 126 3.00 -0.61 17.03
N PHE A 127 3.43 -1.22 15.92
CA PHE A 127 4.78 -1.75 15.78
C PHE A 127 5.82 -0.65 15.85
N LEU A 128 5.59 0.50 15.20
CA LEU A 128 6.48 1.65 15.32
C LEU A 128 6.60 2.09 16.79
N ALA A 129 5.47 2.25 17.50
CA ALA A 129 5.46 2.63 18.90
C ALA A 129 6.24 1.62 19.77
N ILE A 130 6.01 0.32 19.59
CA ILE A 130 6.74 -0.75 20.30
C ILE A 130 8.24 -0.67 20.00
N ILE A 131 8.63 -0.56 18.74
CA ILE A 131 10.04 -0.45 18.34
C ILE A 131 10.70 0.74 19.00
N LEU A 132 10.04 1.90 19.05
CA LEU A 132 10.58 3.10 19.67
C LEU A 132 10.64 3.00 21.20
N LEU A 133 9.58 2.47 21.84
CA LEU A 133 9.50 2.30 23.31
C LEU A 133 10.57 1.35 23.85
N PHE A 134 10.85 0.26 23.13
CA PHE A 134 11.83 -0.75 23.54
C PHE A 134 13.22 -0.52 22.93
N SER A 135 13.41 0.52 22.12
CA SER A 135 14.71 0.87 21.57
C SER A 135 15.64 1.43 22.64
N LYS A 136 16.70 0.67 22.96
CA LYS A 136 17.78 1.16 23.82
C LYS A 136 18.59 2.20 23.07
N ASN A 137 18.82 3.35 23.69
CA ASN A 137 19.63 4.45 23.15
C ASN A 137 19.08 5.06 21.84
N LEU A 138 17.74 5.13 21.68
CA LEU A 138 17.09 5.71 20.50
C LEU A 138 17.63 7.10 20.13
N GLY A 139 17.83 7.98 21.11
CA GLY A 139 18.39 9.32 20.87
C GLY A 139 19.78 9.28 20.24
N ALA A 140 20.65 8.38 20.69
CA ALA A 140 21.97 8.19 20.12
C ALA A 140 21.92 7.58 18.71
N ILE A 141 20.96 6.67 18.46
CA ILE A 141 20.72 6.10 17.12
C ILE A 141 20.28 7.18 16.14
N MET A 142 19.35 8.04 16.54
CA MET A 142 18.88 9.16 15.72
C MET A 142 20.01 10.17 15.46
N GLN A 143 20.80 10.52 16.48
CA GLN A 143 21.94 11.43 16.30
C GLN A 143 22.97 10.86 15.31
N LYS A 144 23.36 9.59 15.46
CA LYS A 144 24.30 8.92 14.54
C LYS A 144 23.75 8.82 13.13
N SER A 145 22.43 8.70 12.98
CA SER A 145 21.74 8.66 11.69
C SER A 145 21.78 10.02 10.98
N GLU A 146 21.52 11.12 11.71
CA GLU A 146 21.63 12.49 11.17
C GLU A 146 23.07 12.84 10.78
N GLU A 147 24.05 12.42 11.59
CA GLU A 147 25.48 12.62 11.31
C GLU A 147 26.03 11.67 10.23
N GLY A 148 25.21 10.76 9.68
CA GLY A 148 25.62 9.82 8.65
C GLY A 148 26.65 8.77 9.11
N LYS A 149 26.85 8.60 10.43
CA LYS A 149 27.90 7.74 11.02
C LYS A 149 27.73 6.26 10.71
N TYR A 150 26.53 5.82 10.36
CA TYR A 150 26.30 4.44 9.96
C TYR A 150 26.82 4.11 8.55
N GLY A 151 26.98 5.12 7.68
CA GLY A 151 27.66 5.02 6.38
C GLY A 151 27.39 3.73 5.58
N LYS A 152 28.48 3.03 5.21
CA LYS A 152 28.40 1.78 4.44
C LYS A 152 27.74 0.62 5.20
N PHE A 153 27.69 0.65 6.53
CA PHE A 153 27.18 -0.49 7.29
C PHE A 153 25.71 -0.80 6.97
N LEU A 154 24.84 0.21 7.05
CA LEU A 154 23.41 0.05 6.71
C LEU A 154 23.21 -0.34 5.24
N THR A 155 24.11 0.14 4.37
CA THR A 155 24.13 -0.26 2.97
C THR A 155 24.39 -1.77 2.77
N TYR A 156 25.16 -2.38 3.66
CA TYR A 156 25.51 -3.80 3.62
C TYR A 156 24.75 -4.66 4.65
N LEU A 157 23.76 -4.11 5.35
CA LEU A 157 22.93 -4.88 6.29
C LEU A 157 22.20 -5.99 5.53
N PRO A 158 22.44 -7.29 5.83
CA PRO A 158 21.88 -8.39 5.04
C PRO A 158 20.36 -8.38 4.99
N LEU A 159 19.72 -8.15 6.14
CA LEU A 159 18.27 -8.11 6.21
C LEU A 159 17.67 -6.89 5.52
N GLY A 160 18.35 -5.74 5.56
CA GLY A 160 17.95 -4.55 4.80
C GLY A 160 18.06 -4.76 3.28
N LYS A 161 19.08 -5.49 2.81
CA LYS A 161 19.18 -5.89 1.40
C LYS A 161 18.07 -6.83 0.99
N PHE A 162 17.75 -7.80 1.85
CA PHE A 162 16.64 -8.72 1.62
C PHE A 162 15.30 -7.98 1.59
N ALA A 163 15.06 -7.04 2.51
CA ALA A 163 13.89 -6.18 2.51
C ALA A 163 13.76 -5.35 1.22
N ASN A 164 14.87 -4.76 0.74
CA ASN A 164 14.90 -4.05 -0.54
C ASN A 164 14.55 -4.96 -1.72
N LEU A 165 15.09 -6.18 -1.76
CA LEU A 165 14.80 -7.15 -2.82
C LEU A 165 13.31 -7.52 -2.83
N VAL A 166 12.76 -7.85 -1.66
CA VAL A 166 11.34 -8.17 -1.49
C VAL A 166 10.46 -7.00 -1.93
N PHE A 167 10.79 -5.78 -1.52
CA PHE A 167 10.10 -4.57 -1.93
C PHE A 167 10.10 -4.42 -3.46
N LEU A 168 11.27 -4.52 -4.11
CA LEU A 168 11.37 -4.38 -5.56
C LEU A 168 10.56 -5.43 -6.32
N ILE A 169 10.57 -6.69 -5.86
CA ILE A 169 9.82 -7.77 -6.49
C ILE A 169 8.32 -7.54 -6.37
N ILE A 170 7.82 -7.27 -5.15
CA ILE A 170 6.38 -7.13 -4.90
C ILE A 170 5.84 -5.85 -5.54
N VAL A 171 6.55 -4.74 -5.44
CA VAL A 171 6.15 -3.48 -6.09
C VAL A 171 6.20 -3.64 -7.61
N GLY A 172 7.21 -4.33 -8.16
CA GLY A 172 7.28 -4.64 -9.59
C GLY A 172 6.09 -5.46 -10.06
N ALA A 173 5.72 -6.52 -9.33
CA ALA A 173 4.52 -7.30 -9.61
C ALA A 173 3.25 -6.45 -9.51
N ASN A 174 3.18 -5.55 -8.53
CA ASN A 174 2.05 -4.64 -8.35
C ASN A 174 1.94 -3.62 -9.49
N CYS A 175 3.05 -3.12 -10.02
CA CYS A 175 3.07 -2.28 -11.22
C CYS A 175 2.61 -3.03 -12.47
N ILE A 176 3.02 -4.30 -12.64
CA ILE A 176 2.52 -5.14 -13.74
C ILE A 176 1.01 -5.33 -13.60
N GLN A 177 0.53 -5.63 -12.39
CA GLN A 177 -0.90 -5.75 -12.12
C GLN A 177 -1.63 -4.44 -12.46
N ALA A 178 -1.10 -3.29 -12.04
CA ALA A 178 -1.69 -1.98 -12.35
C ALA A 178 -1.76 -1.71 -13.85
N PHE A 179 -0.72 -2.08 -14.59
CA PHE A 179 -0.71 -1.96 -16.05
C PHE A 179 -1.77 -2.84 -16.71
N ILE A 180 -1.93 -4.07 -16.24
CA ILE A 180 -2.95 -5.00 -16.77
C ILE A 180 -4.36 -4.44 -16.53
N THR A 181 -4.64 -4.00 -15.30
CA THR A 181 -6.00 -3.60 -14.91
C THR A 181 -6.36 -2.18 -15.31
N SER A 182 -5.37 -1.27 -15.35
CA SER A 182 -5.60 0.17 -15.49
C SER A 182 -4.93 0.79 -16.72
N GLY A 183 -4.05 0.05 -17.40
CA GLY A 183 -3.31 0.54 -18.56
C GLY A 183 -2.21 1.54 -18.21
N PRO A 184 -1.46 2.00 -19.23
CA PRO A 184 -0.52 3.10 -19.05
C PRO A 184 -1.26 4.42 -18.88
N PRO A 185 -0.68 5.44 -18.23
CA PRO A 185 -1.24 6.79 -18.27
C PRO A 185 -1.44 7.27 -19.72
N PRO A 186 -2.54 7.98 -20.06
CA PRO A 186 -3.60 8.46 -19.17
C PRO A 186 -4.79 7.49 -18.92
N TYR A 187 -4.71 6.22 -19.29
CA TYR A 187 -5.84 5.30 -19.16
C TYR A 187 -6.24 5.05 -17.69
N PHE A 188 -7.53 4.75 -17.47
CA PHE A 188 -8.06 4.29 -16.19
C PHE A 188 -8.51 2.84 -16.28
N GLY A 189 -8.48 2.16 -15.13
CA GLY A 189 -9.02 0.81 -15.02
C GLY A 189 -10.52 0.84 -15.11
N SER A 190 -11.06 0.03 -16.02
CA SER A 190 -12.48 -0.25 -16.06
C SER A 190 -12.80 -1.39 -15.10
N SER A 191 -14.03 -1.43 -14.61
CA SER A 191 -14.58 -2.59 -13.90
C SER A 191 -14.81 -3.81 -14.82
N THR A 192 -14.32 -3.75 -16.07
CA THR A 192 -14.51 -4.75 -17.11
C THR A 192 -13.16 -5.32 -17.58
N PRO A 193 -12.95 -6.64 -17.58
CA PRO A 193 -13.75 -7.66 -16.92
C PRO A 193 -13.72 -7.51 -15.38
N PRO A 194 -14.75 -7.99 -14.67
CA PRO A 194 -14.79 -7.97 -13.19
C PRO A 194 -13.63 -8.71 -12.52
N ARG A 195 -12.99 -9.62 -13.26
CA ARG A 195 -11.84 -10.40 -12.81
C ARG A 195 -10.66 -10.20 -13.74
N MET A 196 -9.51 -9.88 -13.17
CA MET A 196 -8.26 -9.72 -13.90
C MET A 196 -7.89 -11.02 -14.63
N SER A 197 -7.44 -10.88 -15.87
CA SER A 197 -7.01 -12.00 -16.70
C SER A 197 -5.67 -11.69 -17.35
N MET A 198 -4.81 -12.70 -17.46
CA MET A 198 -3.54 -12.59 -18.20
C MET A 198 -3.74 -12.65 -19.72
N ASP A 199 -4.95 -13.01 -20.17
CA ASP A 199 -5.34 -12.95 -21.58
C ASP A 199 -5.49 -11.50 -22.04
N THR A 200 -4.59 -11.07 -22.93
CA THR A 200 -4.51 -9.69 -23.42
C THR A 200 -5.75 -9.27 -24.21
N SER A 201 -6.51 -10.21 -24.77
CA SER A 201 -7.77 -9.91 -25.47
C SER A 201 -8.87 -9.39 -24.53
N LYS A 202 -8.70 -9.59 -23.23
CA LYS A 202 -9.65 -9.18 -22.19
C LYS A 202 -9.21 -7.92 -21.45
N TRP A 203 -8.11 -7.29 -21.84
CA TRP A 203 -7.67 -6.06 -21.22
C TRP A 203 -8.50 -4.90 -21.76
N PHE A 204 -9.17 -4.18 -20.86
CA PHE A 204 -10.03 -3.07 -21.22
C PHE A 204 -9.70 -1.86 -20.35
N TRP A 205 -9.37 -0.77 -21.01
CA TRP A 205 -8.91 0.46 -20.38
C TRP A 205 -9.73 1.63 -20.93
N GLU A 206 -10.14 2.54 -20.04
CA GLU A 206 -11.05 3.63 -20.37
C GLU A 206 -10.34 4.99 -20.37
N MET A 207 -10.81 5.88 -21.24
CA MET A 207 -10.39 7.28 -21.31
C MET A 207 -11.55 8.26 -21.16
N ASP A 208 -12.79 7.77 -21.21
CA ASP A 208 -13.99 8.59 -21.35
C ASP A 208 -14.19 9.53 -20.14
N HIS A 209 -13.65 9.15 -18.98
CA HIS A 209 -13.71 9.94 -17.76
C HIS A 209 -12.92 11.25 -17.84
N TRP A 210 -11.91 11.35 -18.71
CA TRP A 210 -11.17 12.61 -18.91
C TRP A 210 -12.01 13.70 -19.57
N GLN A 211 -13.08 13.34 -20.26
CA GLN A 211 -13.99 14.29 -20.92
C GLN A 211 -15.17 14.70 -20.02
N SER A 212 -15.28 14.09 -18.83
CA SER A 212 -16.31 14.46 -17.85
C SER A 212 -16.00 15.83 -17.24
N GLY A 213 -17.00 16.72 -17.23
CA GLY A 213 -16.89 18.04 -16.62
C GLY A 213 -16.89 17.94 -15.10
N LEU A 214 -16.04 18.73 -14.43
CA LEU A 214 -16.13 18.94 -12.98
C LEU A 214 -17.40 19.74 -12.67
N ASP A 215 -18.46 19.09 -12.19
CA ASP A 215 -19.56 19.80 -11.54
C ASP A 215 -19.13 20.19 -10.12
N PHE A 216 -19.06 21.49 -9.86
CA PHE A 216 -18.67 22.08 -8.59
C PHE A 216 -19.63 21.74 -7.43
N ARG A 217 -20.73 21.03 -7.70
CA ARG A 217 -21.80 20.72 -6.75
C ARG A 217 -21.66 19.42 -5.97
N PHE A 218 -20.56 18.67 -6.09
CA PHE A 218 -20.40 17.35 -5.43
C PHE A 218 -21.54 16.36 -5.76
N ASP A 219 -22.30 16.59 -6.83
CA ASP A 219 -23.24 15.60 -7.35
C ASP A 219 -22.48 14.79 -8.41
N TRP A 220 -21.94 13.64 -7.99
CA TRP A 220 -21.39 12.67 -8.92
C TRP A 220 -22.56 11.96 -9.58
N ASN A 221 -23.05 12.54 -10.67
CA ASN A 221 -24.11 11.96 -11.49
C ASN A 221 -23.51 11.55 -12.84
N PRO A 222 -22.69 10.48 -12.90
CA PRO A 222 -22.19 9.97 -14.16
C PRO A 222 -23.39 9.56 -15.01
N GLU A 223 -23.33 9.82 -16.31
CA GLU A 223 -24.27 9.17 -17.22
C GLU A 223 -24.12 7.65 -17.01
N LEU A 224 -25.18 7.02 -16.51
CA LEU A 224 -25.20 5.57 -16.35
C LEU A 224 -24.92 4.97 -17.73
N PRO A 225 -24.03 3.97 -17.83
CA PRO A 225 -23.80 3.30 -19.11
C PRO A 225 -25.14 2.78 -19.62
N ASP A 226 -25.38 2.89 -20.94
CA ASP A 226 -26.59 2.38 -21.58
C ASP A 226 -26.73 0.89 -21.27
N LEU A 227 -27.51 0.57 -20.23
CA LEU A 227 -27.86 -0.79 -19.92
C LEU A 227 -28.80 -1.25 -21.04
N ALA A 228 -28.38 -2.29 -21.76
CA ALA A 228 -29.26 -2.96 -22.71
C ALA A 228 -30.57 -3.33 -21.99
N LYS A 229 -31.70 -2.86 -22.52
CA LYS A 229 -33.04 -3.19 -22.03
C LYS A 229 -33.33 -4.68 -22.12
#